data_AF-A0AA47NUZ7-F1
#
_entry.id   AF-A0AA47NUZ7-F1
#
_cell.length_a   1.000
_cell.length_b   1.000
_cell.length_c   1.000
_cell.angle_alpha   90.00
_cell.angle_beta   90.00
_cell.angle_gamma   90.00
#
_symmetry.space_group_name_H-M   'P 1'
#
loop_
_entity.id
_entity.type
_entity.pdbx_description
1 polymer ?
#
loop_
_entity_poly.entity_id
_entity_poly.type
_entity_poly.pdbx_seq_one_letter_code
_entity_poly.pdbx_strand_id
1 'polypeptide(L)'
;MGQGLAVLICGTAITSQYLASDYHVNTPMLQSFLNYALLCVTYTPILISRTGDGNVLQILRRRGWRYLLLGLVDVEANYAVVKAYQYTTLTSIQLLDCFIIPVLMVLSWCILKTRYRPVHYVAVFICLLGVGAMVGADLLAGRDQGSTSNILLGDGLVLLSATLYAVSNVCQEYTVKNLSKVEFLGMVGLFGTVFSTIQMVILERHELSSIQWSWQIGLLFAAYALCMYTLYSCMPVVVALTSATSVNLSLLTADLFSLFCGLFLFHYSFSALYLISLVVTLVGFVTFNAVPTPTSAPSPPSCITEEGGCYDNPAVNLDDVSDKQVVAVAIIVTAEDGQGNRRESDKDPRSKMDTRTRPNSKGHIPDGGYGSFSDVVYSTKI
;
A
#
# COMPACT_ATOMS: atom_id res chain seq x y z
N MET A 1 10.02 3.36 -9.10
CA MET A 1 9.14 2.75 -8.08
C MET A 1 7.83 3.52 -7.91
N GLY A 2 7.85 4.84 -7.74
CA GLY A 2 6.63 5.66 -7.57
C GLY A 2 5.61 5.56 -8.72
N GLN A 3 6.06 5.50 -9.97
CA GLN A 3 5.15 5.33 -11.12
C GLN A 3 4.34 4.03 -11.08
N GLY A 4 4.90 2.94 -10.55
CA GLY A 4 4.16 1.68 -10.38
C GLY A 4 3.05 1.81 -9.34
N LEU A 5 3.30 2.55 -8.24
CA LEU A 5 2.27 2.88 -7.26
C LEU A 5 1.17 3.74 -7.91
N ALA A 6 1.55 4.71 -8.74
CA ALA A 6 0.59 5.57 -9.42
C ALA A 6 -0.35 4.80 -10.36
N VAL A 7 0.16 3.80 -11.08
CA VAL A 7 -0.66 2.91 -11.92
C VAL A 7 -1.62 2.08 -11.07
N LEU A 8 -1.17 1.54 -9.92
CA LEU A 8 -2.03 0.79 -9.01
C LEU A 8 -3.16 1.67 -8.46
N ILE A 9 -2.84 2.88 -8.01
CA ILE A 9 -3.84 3.87 -7.53
C ILE A 9 -4.83 4.19 -8.64
N CYS A 10 -4.34 4.48 -9.86
CA CYS A 10 -5.21 4.76 -11.00
C CYS A 10 -6.13 3.57 -11.31
N GLY A 11 -5.61 2.33 -11.25
CA GLY A 11 -6.41 1.12 -11.38
C GLY A 11 -7.52 0.99 -10.33
N THR A 12 -7.24 1.34 -9.06
CA THR A 12 -8.25 1.35 -7.99
C THR A 12 -9.32 2.42 -8.22
N ALA A 13 -8.94 3.61 -8.68
CA ALA A 13 -9.88 4.69 -8.99
C ALA A 13 -10.78 4.30 -10.18
N ILE A 14 -10.21 3.77 -11.27
CA ILE A 14 -10.96 3.34 -12.45
C ILE A 14 -11.94 2.21 -12.10
N THR A 15 -11.47 1.15 -11.44
CA THR A 15 -12.33 0.02 -11.06
C THR A 15 -13.46 0.44 -10.12
N SER A 16 -13.19 1.34 -9.16
CA SER A 16 -14.21 1.89 -8.29
C SER A 16 -15.22 2.77 -9.04
N GLN A 17 -14.75 3.62 -9.97
CA GLN A 17 -15.61 4.48 -10.77
C GLN A 17 -16.55 3.68 -11.68
N TYR A 18 -16.05 2.60 -12.30
CA TYR A 18 -16.85 1.67 -13.09
C TYR A 18 -17.94 1.00 -12.24
N LEU A 19 -17.60 0.60 -11.01
CA LEU A 19 -18.56 -0.01 -10.07
C LEU A 19 -19.69 0.94 -9.70
N ALA A 20 -19.35 2.21 -9.46
CA ALA A 20 -20.31 3.25 -9.09
C ALA A 20 -21.17 3.71 -10.29
N SER A 21 -20.58 3.88 -11.47
CA SER A 21 -21.24 4.50 -12.63
C SER A 21 -22.09 3.53 -13.44
N ASP A 22 -21.51 2.38 -13.82
CA ASP A 22 -22.19 1.44 -14.72
C ASP A 22 -23.07 0.46 -13.95
N TYR A 23 -22.58 -0.01 -12.79
CA TYR A 23 -23.27 -1.02 -11.98
C TYR A 23 -24.08 -0.44 -10.81
N HIS A 24 -23.96 0.86 -10.54
CA HIS A 24 -24.64 1.54 -9.42
C HIS A 24 -24.38 0.89 -8.05
N VAL A 25 -23.22 0.22 -7.91
CA VAL A 25 -22.82 -0.45 -6.67
C VAL A 25 -21.88 0.47 -5.90
N ASN A 26 -22.44 1.20 -4.93
CA ASN A 26 -21.71 2.09 -4.04
C ASN A 26 -21.45 1.39 -2.70
N THR A 27 -20.54 0.41 -2.68
CA THR A 27 -20.12 -0.29 -1.43
C THR A 27 -18.62 -0.14 -1.14
N PRO A 28 -18.18 1.08 -0.86
CA PRO A 28 -16.77 1.41 -0.63
C PRO A 28 -16.19 0.86 0.69
N MET A 29 -17.02 0.60 1.72
CA MET A 29 -16.58 -0.11 2.92
C MET A 29 -16.30 -1.58 2.62
N LEU A 30 -17.09 -2.22 1.75
CA LEU A 30 -16.78 -3.56 1.25
C LEU A 30 -15.44 -3.59 0.49
N GLN A 31 -15.20 -2.63 -0.40
CA GLN A 31 -13.94 -2.47 -1.11
C GLN A 31 -12.74 -2.37 -0.14
N SER A 32 -12.85 -1.51 0.87
CA SER A 32 -11.82 -1.32 1.90
C SER A 32 -11.64 -2.57 2.77
N PHE A 33 -12.73 -3.22 3.17
CA PHE A 33 -12.71 -4.46 3.94
C PHE A 33 -11.96 -5.57 3.20
N LEU A 34 -12.19 -5.76 1.90
CA LEU A 34 -11.49 -6.78 1.11
C LEU A 34 -9.97 -6.57 1.15
N ASN A 35 -9.50 -5.33 1.05
CA ASN A 35 -8.08 -5.00 1.16
C ASN A 35 -7.52 -5.35 2.55
N TYR A 36 -8.14 -4.85 3.62
CA TYR A 36 -7.66 -5.12 4.98
C TYR A 36 -7.73 -6.60 5.34
N ALA A 37 -8.77 -7.31 4.90
CA ALA A 37 -8.92 -8.75 5.10
C ALA A 37 -7.80 -9.53 4.39
N LEU A 38 -7.46 -9.18 3.15
CA LEU A 38 -6.33 -9.79 2.43
C LEU A 38 -5.00 -9.53 3.14
N LEU A 39 -4.76 -8.29 3.59
CA LEU A 39 -3.56 -7.96 4.39
C LEU A 39 -3.53 -8.75 5.70
N CYS A 40 -4.67 -8.90 6.36
CA CYS A 40 -4.78 -9.66 7.59
C CYS A 40 -4.49 -11.14 7.34
N VAL A 41 -5.12 -11.78 6.36
CA VAL A 41 -4.94 -13.21 6.06
C VAL A 41 -3.52 -13.54 5.59
N THR A 42 -2.83 -12.60 4.95
CA THR A 42 -1.46 -12.81 4.46
C THR A 42 -0.42 -12.49 5.53
N TYR A 43 -0.43 -11.29 6.09
CA TYR A 43 0.63 -10.81 6.97
C TYR A 43 0.43 -11.18 8.44
N THR A 44 -0.82 -11.29 8.93
CA THR A 44 -1.07 -11.65 10.33
C THR A 44 -0.60 -13.09 10.64
N PRO A 45 -0.89 -14.13 9.84
CA PRO A 45 -0.37 -15.48 10.09
C PRO A 45 1.15 -15.57 9.99
N ILE A 46 1.77 -14.82 9.05
CA ILE A 46 3.24 -14.74 8.95
C ILE A 46 3.82 -14.15 10.23
N LEU A 47 3.17 -13.12 10.79
CA LEU A 47 3.57 -12.49 12.04
C LEU A 47 3.35 -13.42 13.24
N ILE A 48 2.25 -14.18 13.28
CA ILE A 48 1.94 -15.18 14.33
C ILE A 48 2.93 -16.34 14.29
N SER A 49 3.33 -16.78 13.10
CA SER A 49 4.23 -17.92 12.90
C SER A 49 5.71 -17.59 13.18
N ARG A 50 6.04 -16.33 13.43
CA ARG A 50 7.38 -15.92 13.87
C ARG A 50 7.58 -16.26 15.35
N THR A 51 8.28 -17.36 15.61
CA THR A 51 8.69 -17.77 16.97
C THR A 51 9.90 -16.93 17.44
N GLY A 52 9.74 -16.10 18.48
CA GLY A 52 10.83 -15.34 19.12
C GLY A 52 10.36 -14.22 20.06
N ASP A 53 11.29 -13.36 20.55
CA ASP A 53 11.06 -12.18 21.42
C ASP A 53 10.13 -11.09 20.83
N GLY A 54 9.54 -11.35 19.66
CA GLY A 54 8.59 -10.51 18.94
C GLY A 54 7.24 -11.17 18.72
N ASN A 55 6.82 -12.10 19.59
CA ASN A 55 5.49 -12.73 19.51
C ASN A 55 4.39 -11.66 19.33
N VAL A 56 3.45 -11.90 18.40
CA VAL A 56 2.33 -10.98 18.11
C VAL A 56 1.63 -10.53 19.37
N LEU A 57 1.41 -11.45 20.31
CA LEU A 57 0.73 -11.16 21.57
C LEU A 57 1.51 -10.16 22.46
N GLN A 58 2.85 -10.22 22.45
CA GLN A 58 3.70 -9.28 23.19
C GLN A 58 3.71 -7.90 22.53
N ILE A 59 3.76 -7.86 21.19
CA ILE A 59 3.63 -6.61 20.42
C ILE A 59 2.25 -5.99 20.66
N LEU A 60 1.19 -6.79 20.61
CA LEU A 60 -0.20 -6.37 20.86
C LEU A 60 -0.36 -5.85 22.29
N ARG A 61 0.23 -6.50 23.29
CA ARG A 61 0.15 -6.05 24.68
C ARG A 61 0.94 -4.76 24.94
N ARG A 62 2.12 -4.60 24.34
CA ARG A 62 3.01 -3.46 24.60
C ARG A 62 2.70 -2.25 23.73
N ARG A 63 2.35 -2.47 22.46
CA ARG A 63 2.20 -1.45 21.41
C ARG A 63 0.84 -1.50 20.71
N GLY A 64 -0.02 -2.47 21.02
CA GLY A 64 -1.31 -2.66 20.32
C GLY A 64 -2.21 -1.43 20.37
N TRP A 65 -2.22 -0.65 21.47
CA TRP A 65 -2.98 0.60 21.51
C TRP A 65 -2.56 1.62 20.43
N ARG A 66 -1.27 1.72 20.11
CA ARG A 66 -0.79 2.61 19.05
C ARG A 66 -1.22 2.12 17.67
N TYR A 67 -1.14 0.81 17.45
CA TYR A 67 -1.60 0.18 16.20
C TYR A 67 -3.13 0.21 16.06
N LEU A 68 -3.86 0.13 17.17
CA LEU A 68 -5.30 0.27 17.21
C LEU A 68 -5.72 1.67 16.77
N LEU A 69 -5.08 2.71 17.34
CA LEU A 69 -5.35 4.09 16.92
C LEU A 69 -4.94 4.32 15.46
N LEU A 70 -3.82 3.74 15.01
CA LEU A 70 -3.37 3.84 13.63
C LEU A 70 -4.35 3.18 12.65
N GLY A 71 -4.81 1.96 12.95
CA GLY A 71 -5.80 1.27 12.14
C GLY A 71 -7.15 2.00 12.12
N LEU A 72 -7.55 2.63 13.24
CA LEU A 72 -8.76 3.46 13.27
C LEU A 72 -8.60 4.70 12.37
N VAL A 73 -7.50 5.44 12.52
CA VAL A 73 -7.21 6.62 11.69
C VAL A 73 -7.19 6.27 10.20
N ASP A 74 -6.58 5.14 9.84
CA ASP A 74 -6.48 4.69 8.45
C ASP A 74 -7.85 4.30 7.86
N VAL A 75 -8.66 3.54 8.61
CA VAL A 75 -10.02 3.17 8.19
C VAL A 75 -10.92 4.40 8.08
N GLU A 76 -10.87 5.32 9.04
CA GLU A 76 -11.64 6.58 9.00
C GLU A 76 -11.19 7.49 7.84
N ALA A 77 -9.90 7.52 7.50
CA ALA A 77 -9.40 8.26 6.33
C ALA A 77 -10.05 7.74 5.03
N ASN A 78 -10.01 6.41 4.84
CA ASN A 78 -10.60 5.75 3.68
C ASN A 78 -12.13 5.95 3.64
N TYR A 79 -12.82 5.84 4.78
CA TYR A 79 -14.26 6.10 4.86
C TYR A 79 -14.61 7.57 4.54
N ALA A 80 -13.86 8.54 5.06
CA ALA A 80 -14.13 9.95 4.84
C ALA A 80 -14.00 10.37 3.37
N VAL A 81 -12.95 9.94 2.65
CA VAL A 81 -12.79 10.24 1.20
C VAL A 81 -13.88 9.57 0.38
N VAL A 82 -14.17 8.33 0.71
CA VAL A 82 -15.24 7.54 0.12
C VAL A 82 -16.58 8.26 0.25
N LYS A 83 -16.90 8.73 1.45
CA LYS A 83 -18.13 9.43 1.73
C LYS A 83 -18.17 10.77 1.00
N ALA A 84 -17.03 11.44 0.85
CA ALA A 84 -16.93 12.67 0.08
C ALA A 84 -17.32 12.50 -1.40
N TYR A 85 -17.07 11.35 -2.03
CA TYR A 85 -17.53 11.08 -3.41
C TYR A 85 -19.05 11.20 -3.59
N GLN A 86 -19.84 11.08 -2.53
CA GLN A 86 -21.30 11.26 -2.58
C GLN A 86 -21.73 12.72 -2.52
N TYR A 87 -20.85 13.62 -2.11
CA TYR A 87 -21.16 15.02 -1.79
C TYR A 87 -20.41 16.03 -2.66
N THR A 88 -19.25 15.66 -3.21
CA THR A 88 -18.42 16.50 -4.07
C THR A 88 -17.92 15.74 -5.30
N THR A 89 -17.32 16.45 -6.25
CA THR A 89 -16.84 15.87 -7.52
C THR A 89 -15.48 15.19 -7.36
N LEU A 90 -15.19 14.19 -8.20
CA LEU A 90 -13.87 13.54 -8.26
C LEU A 90 -12.74 14.57 -8.39
N THR A 91 -12.92 15.59 -9.22
CA THR A 91 -11.91 16.65 -9.38
C THR A 91 -11.71 17.53 -8.17
N SER A 92 -12.79 17.83 -7.44
CA SER A 92 -12.66 18.55 -6.18
C SER A 92 -11.88 17.68 -5.19
N ILE A 93 -12.24 16.39 -5.02
CA ILE A 93 -11.53 15.46 -4.14
C ILE A 93 -10.02 15.41 -4.41
N GLN A 94 -9.61 15.24 -5.67
CA GLN A 94 -8.20 15.19 -6.04
C GLN A 94 -7.44 16.50 -5.75
N LEU A 95 -8.07 17.64 -6.00
CA LEU A 95 -7.48 18.95 -5.72
C LEU A 95 -7.38 19.24 -4.23
N LEU A 96 -8.39 18.84 -3.45
CA LEU A 96 -8.36 18.93 -2.00
C LEU A 96 -7.37 17.96 -1.38
N ASP A 97 -7.16 16.77 -1.95
CA ASP A 97 -6.20 15.80 -1.41
C ASP A 97 -4.76 16.35 -1.44
N CYS A 98 -4.48 17.32 -2.31
CA CYS A 98 -3.21 18.06 -2.30
C CYS A 98 -2.95 18.79 -0.97
N PHE A 99 -3.98 19.06 -0.16
CA PHE A 99 -3.85 19.56 1.21
C PHE A 99 -3.08 18.61 2.12
N ILE A 100 -2.90 17.35 1.73
CA ILE A 100 -2.03 16.41 2.44
C ILE A 100 -0.59 16.93 2.56
N ILE A 101 -0.09 17.72 1.59
CA ILE A 101 1.29 18.25 1.55
C ILE A 101 1.61 19.15 2.76
N PRO A 102 0.86 20.24 3.03
CA PRO A 102 1.12 21.07 4.21
C PRO A 102 0.98 20.29 5.52
N VAL A 103 -0.03 19.43 5.63
CA VAL A 103 -0.24 18.62 6.84
C VAL A 103 0.96 17.69 7.07
N LEU A 104 1.41 16.97 6.03
CA LEU A 104 2.59 16.12 6.08
C LEU A 104 3.84 16.88 6.47
N MET A 105 4.04 18.08 5.95
CA MET A 105 5.21 18.90 6.29
C MET A 105 5.21 19.26 7.78
N VAL A 106 4.07 19.70 8.32
CA VAL A 106 3.92 20.01 9.75
C VAL A 106 4.11 18.76 10.59
N LEU A 107 3.47 17.65 10.22
CA LEU A 107 3.55 16.40 10.98
C LEU A 107 4.95 15.77 10.94
N SER A 108 5.62 15.80 9.79
CA SER A 108 6.99 15.32 9.63
C SER A 108 7.97 16.20 10.41
N TRP A 109 7.73 17.52 10.49
CA TRP A 109 8.50 18.38 11.39
C TRP A 109 8.27 18.02 12.86
N CYS A 110 7.03 17.80 13.28
CA CYS A 110 6.70 17.45 14.67
C CYS A 110 7.21 16.06 15.09
N ILE A 111 7.04 15.03 14.25
CA ILE A 111 7.28 13.62 14.58
C ILE A 111 8.70 13.18 14.16
N LEU A 112 9.12 13.50 12.93
CA LEU A 112 10.42 13.09 12.38
C LEU A 112 11.52 14.14 12.59
N LYS A 113 11.19 15.35 13.08
CA LYS A 113 12.12 16.48 13.28
C LYS A 113 12.88 16.89 12.00
N THR A 114 12.25 16.71 10.85
CA THR A 114 12.83 17.05 9.54
C THR A 114 13.05 18.56 9.41
N ARG A 115 14.20 18.99 8.86
CA ARG A 115 14.53 20.41 8.66
C ARG A 115 14.16 20.85 7.25
N TYR A 116 13.15 21.70 7.13
CA TYR A 116 12.70 22.23 5.85
C TYR A 116 13.41 23.53 5.46
N ARG A 117 13.76 23.65 4.18
CA ARG A 117 14.27 24.86 3.54
C ARG A 117 13.13 25.86 3.22
N PRO A 118 13.43 27.17 3.06
CA PRO A 118 12.45 28.21 2.71
C PRO A 118 11.56 27.87 1.50
N VAL A 119 12.12 27.18 0.51
CA VAL A 119 11.39 26.77 -0.72
C VAL A 119 10.15 25.92 -0.39
N HIS A 120 10.21 25.05 0.62
CA HIS A 120 9.05 24.24 1.01
C HIS A 120 7.93 25.08 1.62
N TYR A 121 8.25 26.14 2.35
CA TYR A 121 7.23 27.06 2.89
C TYR A 121 6.54 27.85 1.78
N VAL A 122 7.30 28.29 0.76
CA VAL A 122 6.74 28.93 -0.44
C VAL A 122 5.83 27.96 -1.19
N ALA A 123 6.28 26.71 -1.38
CA ALA A 123 5.48 25.68 -2.02
C ALA A 123 4.15 25.41 -1.29
N VAL A 124 4.19 25.30 0.05
CA VAL A 124 2.98 25.15 0.88
C VAL A 124 2.03 26.33 0.70
N PHE A 125 2.53 27.56 0.67
CA PHE A 125 1.70 28.74 0.44
C PHE A 125 0.99 28.68 -0.92
N ILE A 126 1.70 28.29 -1.98
CA ILE A 126 1.12 28.13 -3.32
C ILE A 126 0.05 27.02 -3.33
N CYS A 127 0.29 25.87 -2.69
CA CYS A 127 -0.70 24.80 -2.57
C CYS A 127 -1.97 25.25 -1.82
N LEU A 128 -1.81 26.01 -0.72
CA LEU A 128 -2.96 26.56 0.02
C LEU A 128 -3.77 27.57 -0.79
N LEU A 129 -3.12 28.35 -1.65
CA LEU A 129 -3.83 29.22 -2.60
C LEU A 129 -4.64 28.41 -3.62
N GLY A 130 -4.09 27.32 -4.14
CA GLY A 130 -4.79 26.41 -5.06
C GLY A 130 -6.04 25.77 -4.43
N VAL A 131 -5.90 25.25 -3.20
CA VAL A 131 -7.04 24.70 -2.44
C VAL A 131 -8.07 25.78 -2.12
N GLY A 132 -7.63 26.97 -1.69
CA GLY A 132 -8.54 28.09 -1.40
C GLY A 132 -9.30 28.58 -2.62
N ALA A 133 -8.65 28.63 -3.79
CA ALA A 133 -9.29 28.99 -5.05
C ALA A 133 -10.36 27.97 -5.47
N MET A 134 -10.09 26.68 -5.27
CA MET A 134 -11.02 25.60 -5.60
C MET A 134 -12.24 25.61 -4.66
N VAL A 135 -12.06 25.73 -3.34
CA VAL A 135 -13.20 25.90 -2.40
C VAL A 135 -14.00 27.15 -2.74
N GLY A 136 -13.32 28.24 -3.14
CA GLY A 136 -13.98 29.45 -3.64
C GLY A 136 -14.82 29.21 -4.89
N ALA A 137 -14.34 28.38 -5.82
CA ALA A 137 -15.07 27.98 -7.03
C ALA A 137 -16.29 27.12 -6.68
N ASP A 138 -16.16 26.17 -5.75
CA ASP A 138 -17.25 25.35 -5.24
C ASP A 138 -18.34 26.20 -4.57
N LEU A 139 -17.96 27.22 -3.79
CA LEU A 139 -18.89 28.17 -3.17
C LEU A 139 -19.62 29.05 -4.19
N LEU A 140 -18.95 29.47 -5.26
CA LEU A 140 -19.56 30.26 -6.33
C LEU A 140 -20.54 29.41 -7.15
N ALA A 141 -20.14 28.21 -7.57
CA ALA A 141 -20.98 27.29 -8.31
C ALA A 141 -22.18 26.78 -7.48
N GLY A 142 -21.97 26.55 -6.18
CA GLY A 142 -23.00 26.11 -5.24
C GLY A 142 -24.00 27.21 -4.86
N ARG A 143 -23.67 28.49 -5.04
CA ARG A 143 -24.60 29.62 -4.85
C ARG A 143 -25.66 29.68 -5.96
N ASP A 144 -25.29 29.34 -7.19
CA ASP A 144 -26.21 29.34 -8.33
C ASP A 144 -27.20 28.15 -8.29
N GLN A 145 -26.87 27.07 -7.57
CA GLN A 145 -27.69 25.85 -7.49
C GLN A 145 -28.48 25.68 -6.17
N GLY A 146 -28.32 26.59 -5.19
CA GLY A 146 -29.05 26.52 -3.91
C GLY A 146 -28.69 25.32 -3.00
N SER A 147 -27.65 24.55 -3.33
CA SER A 147 -27.24 23.30 -2.66
C SER A 147 -25.89 23.42 -1.94
N THR A 148 -25.55 24.62 -1.45
CA THR A 148 -24.21 24.96 -0.91
C THR A 148 -23.77 24.07 0.26
N SER A 149 -24.70 23.52 1.06
CA SER A 149 -24.35 22.73 2.25
C SER A 149 -23.77 21.35 1.91
N ASN A 150 -24.17 20.75 0.80
CA ASN A 150 -23.76 19.39 0.46
C ASN A 150 -22.32 19.38 -0.08
N ILE A 151 -21.98 20.30 -0.97
CA ILE A 151 -20.64 20.39 -1.56
C ILE A 151 -19.61 20.73 -0.47
N LEU A 152 -19.89 21.73 0.38
CA LEU A 152 -18.95 22.14 1.44
C LEU A 152 -18.75 21.03 2.49
N LEU A 153 -19.77 20.20 2.75
CA LEU A 153 -19.64 19.02 3.59
C LEU A 153 -18.70 18.01 2.94
N GLY A 154 -18.84 17.78 1.63
CA GLY A 154 -17.92 16.96 0.84
C GLY A 154 -16.48 17.47 0.95
N ASP A 155 -16.24 18.75 0.69
CA ASP A 155 -14.92 19.37 0.78
C ASP A 155 -14.30 19.22 2.17
N GLY A 156 -15.10 19.45 3.22
CA GLY A 156 -14.70 19.25 4.61
C GLY A 156 -14.30 17.80 4.92
N LEU A 157 -15.04 16.82 4.37
CA LEU A 157 -14.70 15.40 4.50
C LEU A 157 -13.38 15.05 3.79
N VAL A 158 -13.09 15.65 2.64
CA VAL A 158 -11.81 15.42 1.95
C VAL A 158 -10.65 16.03 2.74
N LEU A 159 -10.78 17.25 3.27
CA LEU A 159 -9.73 17.85 4.13
C LEU A 159 -9.46 16.99 5.37
N LEU A 160 -10.52 16.43 5.97
CA LEU A 160 -10.40 15.51 7.08
C LEU A 160 -9.66 14.23 6.66
N SER A 161 -10.05 13.63 5.53
CA SER A 161 -9.41 12.43 4.99
C SER A 161 -7.92 12.66 4.69
N ALA A 162 -7.59 13.74 3.97
CA ALA A 162 -6.21 14.13 3.66
C ALA A 162 -5.38 14.32 4.95
N THR A 163 -5.97 14.91 6.00
CA THR A 163 -5.31 15.04 7.30
C THR A 163 -5.04 13.69 7.95
N LEU A 164 -6.03 12.79 7.95
CA LEU A 164 -5.89 11.45 8.51
C LEU A 164 -4.89 10.59 7.71
N TYR A 165 -4.92 10.67 6.38
CA TYR A 165 -3.93 10.02 5.52
C TYR A 165 -2.51 10.55 5.75
N ALA A 166 -2.34 11.86 5.98
CA ALA A 166 -1.04 12.41 6.37
C ALA A 166 -0.53 11.78 7.68
N VAL A 167 -1.41 11.63 8.67
CA VAL A 167 -1.09 10.97 9.95
C VAL A 167 -0.71 9.50 9.72
N SER A 168 -1.51 8.75 8.96
CA SER A 168 -1.22 7.36 8.59
C SER A 168 0.13 7.23 7.89
N ASN A 169 0.40 8.05 6.88
CA ASN A 169 1.64 8.02 6.09
C ASN A 169 2.88 8.32 6.94
N VAL A 170 2.81 9.29 7.86
CA VAL A 170 3.94 9.62 8.73
C VAL A 170 4.15 8.56 9.80
N CYS A 171 3.07 8.01 10.37
CA CYS A 171 3.15 6.87 11.28
C CYS A 171 3.70 5.62 10.60
N GLN A 172 3.33 5.39 9.34
CA GLN A 172 3.87 4.33 8.50
C GLN A 172 5.37 4.54 8.28
N GLU A 173 5.81 5.74 7.88
CA GLU A 173 7.25 6.02 7.70
C GLU A 173 8.03 5.79 8.99
N TYR A 174 7.53 6.31 10.12
CA TYR A 174 8.16 6.08 11.41
C TYR A 174 8.22 4.58 11.76
N THR A 175 7.13 3.85 11.57
CA THR A 175 7.07 2.41 11.91
C THR A 175 7.96 1.60 10.99
N VAL A 176 7.95 1.86 9.68
CA VAL A 176 8.74 1.11 8.71
C VAL A 176 10.24 1.34 8.88
N LYS A 177 10.66 2.54 9.30
CA LYS A 177 12.08 2.88 9.52
C LYS A 177 12.62 2.41 10.88
N ASN A 178 11.77 2.31 11.90
CA ASN A 178 12.20 1.93 13.26
C ASN A 178 11.82 0.50 13.67
N LEU A 179 10.84 -0.11 12.99
CA LEU A 179 10.29 -1.43 13.27
C LEU A 179 10.29 -2.25 11.98
N SER A 180 9.52 -3.34 11.92
CA SER A 180 9.46 -4.19 10.73
C SER A 180 8.25 -3.88 9.84
N LYS A 181 8.44 -3.98 8.52
CA LYS A 181 7.38 -3.82 7.51
C LYS A 181 6.24 -4.81 7.72
N VAL A 182 6.58 -6.06 8.04
CA VAL A 182 5.64 -7.15 8.28
C VAL A 182 4.82 -6.93 9.55
N GLU A 183 5.42 -6.39 10.61
CA GLU A 183 4.69 -6.00 11.83
C GLU A 183 3.69 -4.88 11.55
N PHE A 184 4.11 -3.84 10.82
CA PHE A 184 3.21 -2.76 10.41
C PHE A 184 2.02 -3.29 9.62
N LEU A 185 2.28 -4.07 8.56
CA LEU A 185 1.23 -4.61 7.70
C LEU A 185 0.30 -5.60 8.39
N GLY A 186 0.84 -6.50 9.21
CA GLY A 186 0.03 -7.44 9.98
C GLY A 186 -0.87 -6.73 10.98
N MET A 187 -0.36 -5.71 11.68
CA MET A 187 -1.15 -4.98 12.67
C MET A 187 -2.21 -4.06 12.04
N VAL A 188 -1.87 -3.35 10.96
CA VAL A 188 -2.85 -2.54 10.21
C VAL A 188 -3.90 -3.43 9.56
N GLY A 189 -3.50 -4.56 8.97
CA GLY A 189 -4.43 -5.55 8.43
C GLY A 189 -5.39 -6.09 9.51
N LEU A 190 -4.87 -6.48 10.67
CA LEU A 190 -5.67 -7.00 11.78
C LEU A 190 -6.68 -5.98 12.33
N PHE A 191 -6.21 -4.81 12.77
CA PHE A 191 -7.10 -3.79 13.34
C PHE A 191 -8.01 -3.16 12.28
N GLY A 192 -7.47 -2.92 11.07
CA GLY A 192 -8.21 -2.40 9.93
C GLY A 192 -9.38 -3.30 9.56
N THR A 193 -9.17 -4.63 9.52
CA THR A 193 -10.24 -5.60 9.24
C THR A 193 -11.36 -5.52 10.29
N VAL A 194 -11.01 -5.39 11.58
CA VAL A 194 -12.00 -5.29 12.65
C VAL A 194 -12.84 -4.02 12.48
N PHE A 195 -12.21 -2.86 12.34
CA PHE A 195 -12.93 -1.59 12.20
C PHE A 195 -13.72 -1.52 10.88
N SER A 196 -13.14 -1.94 9.75
CA SER A 196 -13.81 -1.92 8.47
C SER A 196 -15.00 -2.90 8.43
N THR A 197 -14.92 -4.05 9.11
CA THR A 197 -16.05 -4.99 9.24
C THR A 197 -17.19 -4.34 10.02
N ILE A 198 -16.89 -3.72 11.17
CA ILE A 198 -17.89 -3.05 12.00
C ILE A 198 -18.59 -1.95 11.18
N GLN A 199 -17.83 -1.09 10.52
CA GLN A 199 -18.37 -0.01 9.70
C GLN A 199 -19.18 -0.54 8.50
N MET A 200 -18.69 -1.57 7.81
CA MET A 200 -19.40 -2.21 6.69
C MET A 200 -20.76 -2.76 7.13
N VAL A 201 -20.82 -3.45 8.28
CA VAL A 201 -22.08 -4.00 8.82
C VAL A 201 -23.05 -2.90 9.26
N ILE A 202 -22.56 -1.79 9.79
CA ILE A 202 -23.42 -0.70 10.27
C ILE A 202 -23.94 0.14 9.10
N LEU A 203 -23.08 0.50 8.14
CA LEU A 203 -23.35 1.50 7.11
C LEU A 203 -23.87 0.89 5.81
N GLU A 204 -23.35 -0.27 5.40
CA GLU A 204 -23.60 -0.83 4.06
C GLU A 204 -24.44 -2.10 4.06
N ARG A 205 -24.91 -2.58 5.22
CA ARG A 205 -25.71 -3.82 5.30
C ARG A 205 -26.89 -3.88 4.33
N HIS A 206 -27.55 -2.75 4.09
CA HIS A 206 -28.70 -2.67 3.19
C HIS A 206 -28.24 -2.69 1.73
N GLU A 207 -27.26 -1.85 1.39
CA GLU A 207 -26.66 -1.76 0.06
C GLU A 207 -26.10 -3.12 -0.38
N LEU A 208 -25.37 -3.82 0.51
CA LEU A 208 -24.85 -5.17 0.27
C LEU A 208 -25.92 -6.20 -0.09
N SER A 209 -27.10 -6.11 0.54
CA SER A 209 -28.21 -7.01 0.25
C SER A 209 -28.91 -6.68 -1.07
N SER A 210 -28.76 -5.45 -1.57
CA SER A 210 -29.36 -5.01 -2.83
C SER A 210 -28.47 -5.29 -4.05
N ILE A 211 -27.19 -5.63 -3.85
CA ILE A 211 -26.25 -5.92 -4.94
C ILE A 211 -26.74 -7.12 -5.75
N GLN A 212 -27.01 -6.89 -7.03
CA GLN A 212 -27.24 -7.94 -8.02
C GLN A 212 -25.89 -8.52 -8.44
N TRP A 213 -25.46 -9.59 -7.76
CA TRP A 213 -24.16 -10.20 -8.01
C TRP A 213 -24.05 -10.74 -9.44
N SER A 214 -23.13 -10.15 -10.20
CA SER A 214 -22.71 -10.63 -11.52
C SER A 214 -21.23 -11.01 -11.49
N TRP A 215 -20.81 -11.88 -12.42
CA TRP A 215 -19.40 -12.25 -12.54
C TRP A 215 -18.51 -11.04 -12.84
N GLN A 216 -19.04 -10.03 -13.55
CA GLN A 216 -18.34 -8.78 -13.86
C GLN A 216 -18.09 -7.95 -12.61
N ILE A 217 -19.11 -7.77 -11.76
CA ILE A 217 -18.99 -7.06 -10.47
C ILE A 217 -17.97 -7.78 -9.58
N GLY A 218 -18.04 -9.11 -9.51
CA GLY A 218 -17.07 -9.92 -8.77
C GLY A 218 -15.63 -9.72 -9.28
N LEU A 219 -15.43 -9.67 -10.60
CA LEU A 219 -14.13 -9.42 -11.21
C LEU A 219 -13.61 -8.00 -10.93
N LEU A 220 -14.47 -6.98 -10.99
CA LEU A 220 -14.12 -5.61 -10.64
C LEU A 220 -13.71 -5.48 -9.17
N PHE A 221 -14.44 -6.11 -8.24
CA PHE A 221 -14.05 -6.16 -6.84
C PHE A 221 -12.72 -6.89 -6.63
N ALA A 222 -12.49 -8.00 -7.34
CA ALA A 222 -11.23 -8.73 -7.28
C ALA A 222 -10.05 -7.90 -7.83
N ALA A 223 -10.25 -7.21 -8.95
CA ALA A 223 -9.26 -6.32 -9.56
C ALA A 223 -8.93 -5.15 -8.63
N TYR A 224 -9.95 -4.51 -8.04
CA TYR A 224 -9.79 -3.47 -7.04
C TYR A 224 -8.99 -3.99 -5.83
N ALA A 225 -9.41 -5.12 -5.25
CA ALA A 225 -8.79 -5.69 -4.07
C ALA A 225 -7.33 -6.08 -4.33
N LEU A 226 -7.02 -6.63 -5.51
CA LEU A 226 -5.66 -6.99 -5.90
C LEU A 226 -4.78 -5.75 -6.10
N CYS A 227 -5.30 -4.70 -6.74
CA CYS A 227 -4.57 -3.44 -6.92
C CYS A 227 -4.29 -2.77 -5.56
N MET A 228 -5.31 -2.64 -4.71
CA MET A 228 -5.16 -2.08 -3.35
C MET A 228 -4.22 -2.92 -2.49
N TYR A 229 -4.36 -4.23 -2.49
CA TYR A 229 -3.47 -5.12 -1.72
C TYR A 229 -2.02 -4.97 -2.17
N THR A 230 -1.78 -4.93 -3.49
CA THR A 230 -0.44 -4.73 -4.05
C THR A 230 0.10 -3.36 -3.66
N LEU A 231 -0.73 -2.32 -3.72
CA LEU A 231 -0.39 -0.96 -3.30
C LEU A 231 0.02 -0.93 -1.82
N TYR A 232 -0.81 -1.43 -0.91
CA TYR A 232 -0.53 -1.46 0.53
C TYR A 232 0.69 -2.33 0.86
N SER A 233 0.98 -3.37 0.07
CA SER A 233 2.18 -4.21 0.22
C SER A 233 3.45 -3.54 -0.27
N CYS A 234 3.38 -2.82 -1.40
CA CYS A 234 4.52 -2.12 -1.98
C CYS A 234 4.81 -0.79 -1.26
N MET A 235 3.80 -0.11 -0.71
CA MET A 235 3.94 1.21 -0.11
C MET A 235 4.96 1.26 1.03
N PRO A 236 4.95 0.36 2.03
CA PRO A 236 6.01 0.27 3.05
C PRO A 236 7.40 0.01 2.46
N VAL A 237 7.49 -0.76 1.36
CA VAL A 237 8.77 -1.02 0.69
C VAL A 237 9.31 0.27 0.08
N VAL A 238 8.46 1.03 -0.60
CA VAL A 238 8.82 2.32 -1.20
C VAL A 238 9.17 3.35 -0.13
N VAL A 239 8.38 3.46 0.94
CA VAL A 239 8.67 4.38 2.07
C VAL A 239 10.01 4.04 2.73
N ALA A 240 10.34 2.75 2.86
CA ALA A 240 11.62 2.33 3.43
C ALA A 240 12.82 2.77 2.57
N LEU A 241 12.66 2.79 1.25
CA LEU A 241 13.70 3.20 0.29
C LEU A 241 13.71 4.71 0.04
N THR A 242 12.65 5.43 0.43
CA THR A 242 12.45 6.85 0.15
C THR A 242 11.95 7.61 1.40
N SER A 243 10.75 8.18 1.34
CA SER A 243 10.08 8.94 2.41
C SER A 243 8.57 8.97 2.17
N ALA A 244 7.77 9.36 3.18
CA ALA A 244 6.34 9.60 3.00
C ALA A 244 6.10 10.68 1.93
N THR A 245 6.97 11.68 1.84
CA THR A 245 6.90 12.70 0.79
C THR A 245 6.95 12.10 -0.62
N SER A 246 7.86 11.16 -0.89
CA SER A 246 7.97 10.52 -2.20
C SER A 246 6.76 9.64 -2.55
N VAL A 247 6.10 9.06 -1.55
CA VAL A 247 4.85 8.31 -1.76
C VAL A 247 3.70 9.25 -2.11
N ASN A 248 3.59 10.39 -1.43
CA ASN A 248 2.57 11.39 -1.74
C ASN A 248 2.78 12.04 -3.11
N LEU A 249 4.03 12.13 -3.57
CA LEU A 249 4.34 12.47 -4.96
C LEU A 249 3.76 11.45 -5.96
N SER A 250 3.84 10.18 -5.62
CA SER A 250 3.28 9.11 -6.45
C SER A 250 1.75 9.13 -6.43
N LEU A 251 1.15 9.45 -5.28
CA LEU A 251 -0.30 9.65 -5.12
C LEU A 251 -0.80 10.80 -6.01
N LEU A 252 -0.18 11.98 -5.93
CA LEU A 252 -0.60 13.12 -6.73
C LEU A 252 -0.44 12.88 -8.24
N THR A 253 0.61 12.16 -8.64
CA THR A 253 0.80 11.77 -10.05
C THR A 253 -0.32 10.82 -10.49
N ALA A 254 -0.77 9.92 -9.60
CA ALA A 254 -1.90 9.06 -9.87
C ALA A 254 -3.21 9.84 -10.03
N ASP A 255 -3.44 10.85 -9.19
CA ASP A 255 -4.61 11.71 -9.29
C ASP A 255 -4.69 12.39 -10.65
N LEU A 256 -3.57 12.88 -11.17
CA LEU A 256 -3.51 13.43 -12.54
C LEU A 256 -3.86 12.40 -13.60
N PHE A 257 -3.36 11.16 -13.48
CA PHE A 257 -3.71 10.10 -14.42
C PHE A 257 -5.18 9.73 -14.33
N SER A 258 -5.73 9.63 -13.11
CA SER A 258 -7.15 9.36 -12.90
C SER A 258 -8.03 10.51 -13.41
N LEU A 259 -7.59 11.77 -13.30
CA LEU A 259 -8.27 12.92 -13.88
C LEU A 259 -8.27 12.85 -15.41
N PHE A 260 -7.13 12.53 -16.01
CA PHE A 260 -7.00 12.36 -17.45
C PHE A 260 -7.90 11.22 -17.95
N CYS A 261 -7.89 10.07 -17.28
CA CYS A 261 -8.82 8.98 -17.54
C CYS A 261 -10.28 9.43 -17.35
N GLY A 262 -10.59 10.21 -16.31
CA GLY A 262 -11.89 10.84 -16.08
C GLY A 262 -12.37 11.70 -17.26
N LEU A 263 -11.48 12.52 -17.81
CA LEU A 263 -11.79 13.39 -18.95
C LEU A 263 -12.01 12.58 -20.25
N PHE A 264 -11.17 11.58 -20.53
CA PHE A 264 -11.19 10.84 -21.79
C PHE A 264 -12.16 9.65 -21.82
N LEU A 265 -12.33 8.93 -20.71
CA LEU A 265 -13.22 7.76 -20.61
C LEU A 265 -14.63 8.14 -20.16
N PHE A 266 -14.77 9.09 -19.23
CA PHE A 266 -16.05 9.44 -18.61
C PHE A 266 -16.60 10.81 -19.08
N HIS A 267 -15.89 11.50 -19.98
CA HIS A 267 -16.32 12.77 -20.60
C HIS A 267 -16.77 13.86 -19.61
N TYR A 268 -16.10 14.00 -18.47
CA TYR A 268 -16.43 15.04 -17.50
C TYR A 268 -16.21 16.47 -18.02
N SER A 269 -17.16 17.36 -17.72
CA SER A 269 -17.08 18.79 -18.05
C SER A 269 -16.55 19.58 -16.85
N PHE A 270 -15.43 20.28 -17.01
CA PHE A 270 -14.79 21.05 -15.94
C PHE A 270 -14.97 22.55 -16.11
N SER A 271 -15.24 23.26 -15.01
CA SER A 271 -15.13 24.72 -14.99
C SER A 271 -13.66 25.15 -15.05
N ALA A 272 -13.38 26.25 -15.77
CA ALA A 272 -12.03 26.79 -15.93
C ALA A 272 -11.31 27.07 -14.59
N LEU A 273 -12.06 27.39 -13.53
CA LEU A 273 -11.53 27.63 -12.19
C LEU A 273 -10.88 26.39 -11.55
N TYR A 274 -11.40 25.18 -11.80
CA TYR A 274 -10.76 23.95 -11.31
C TYR A 274 -9.45 23.69 -12.05
N LEU A 275 -9.39 23.98 -13.36
CA LEU A 275 -8.15 23.85 -14.14
C LEU A 275 -7.07 24.83 -13.68
N ILE A 276 -7.45 26.07 -13.37
CA ILE A 276 -6.53 27.06 -12.79
C ILE A 276 -6.02 26.57 -11.44
N SER A 277 -6.93 26.08 -10.58
CA SER A 277 -6.56 25.54 -9.26
C SER A 277 -5.63 24.33 -9.38
N LEU A 278 -5.87 23.43 -10.35
CA LEU A 278 -5.00 22.30 -10.68
C LEU A 278 -3.59 22.77 -11.04
N VAL A 279 -3.46 23.74 -11.96
CA VAL A 279 -2.16 24.25 -12.39
C VAL A 279 -1.41 24.89 -11.22
N VAL A 280 -2.09 25.71 -10.41
CA VAL A 280 -1.49 26.36 -9.23
C VAL A 280 -1.00 25.30 -8.23
N THR A 281 -1.83 24.31 -7.91
CA THR A 281 -1.47 23.24 -6.98
C THR A 281 -0.32 22.38 -7.51
N LEU A 282 -0.28 22.09 -8.81
CA LEU A 282 0.83 21.39 -9.45
C LEU A 282 2.13 22.19 -9.39
N VAL A 283 2.09 23.50 -9.63
CA VAL A 283 3.27 24.36 -9.51
C VAL A 283 3.79 24.36 -8.08
N GLY A 284 2.91 24.51 -7.08
CA GLY A 284 3.28 24.44 -5.67
C GLY A 284 3.94 23.10 -5.34
N PHE A 285 3.37 22.01 -5.81
CA PHE A 285 3.88 20.68 -5.59
C PHE A 285 5.22 20.40 -6.29
N VAL A 286 5.39 20.81 -7.55
CA VAL A 286 6.65 20.71 -8.27
C VAL A 286 7.72 21.54 -7.56
N THR A 287 7.38 22.74 -7.08
CA THR A 287 8.28 23.58 -6.29
C THR A 287 8.69 22.90 -4.98
N PHE A 288 7.77 22.18 -4.33
CA PHE A 288 8.07 21.41 -3.11
C PHE A 288 9.10 20.30 -3.36
N ASN A 289 8.99 19.60 -4.50
CA ASN A 289 9.83 18.44 -4.84
C ASN A 289 11.12 18.82 -5.58
N ALA A 290 11.20 20.03 -6.16
CA ALA A 290 12.39 20.53 -6.84
C ALA A 290 13.61 20.60 -5.90
N VAL A 291 13.38 20.63 -4.58
CA VAL A 291 14.43 20.63 -3.56
C VAL A 291 14.28 19.39 -2.70
N PRO A 292 15.26 18.46 -2.69
CA PRO A 292 15.23 17.31 -1.79
C PRO A 292 15.16 17.76 -0.32
N THR A 293 14.26 17.15 0.44
CA THR A 293 14.27 17.28 1.90
C THR A 293 15.52 16.57 2.44
N PRO A 294 16.32 17.22 3.30
CA PRO A 294 17.48 16.55 3.89
C PRO A 294 17.01 15.37 4.74
N THR A 295 17.27 14.14 4.26
CA THR A 295 17.06 12.93 5.06
C THR A 295 18.07 12.95 6.21
N SER A 296 17.59 12.91 7.45
CA SER A 296 18.44 12.68 8.62
C SER A 296 19.17 11.35 8.43
N ALA A 297 20.47 11.39 8.15
CA ALA A 297 21.29 10.19 8.11
C ALA A 297 21.20 9.48 9.47
N PRO A 298 21.12 8.14 9.51
CA PRO A 298 21.21 7.41 10.78
C PRO A 298 22.56 7.77 11.42
N SER A 299 22.52 8.22 12.67
CA SER A 299 23.71 8.44 13.47
C SER A 299 24.59 7.19 13.41
N PRO A 300 25.89 7.29 13.05
CA PRO A 300 26.77 6.13 13.12
C PRO A 300 26.75 5.58 14.55
N PRO A 301 26.83 4.25 14.74
CA PRO A 301 26.95 3.68 16.07
C PRO A 301 28.19 4.31 16.72
N SER A 302 28.00 4.87 17.90
CA SER A 302 29.07 5.35 18.75
C SER A 302 30.09 4.22 18.91
N CYS A 303 31.21 4.32 18.19
CA CYS A 303 32.35 3.42 18.36
C CYS A 303 32.86 3.63 19.78
N ILE A 304 32.78 2.57 20.57
CA ILE A 304 33.56 2.42 21.78
C ILE A 304 35.00 2.29 21.31
N THR A 305 35.84 3.23 21.72
CA THR A 305 37.27 3.29 21.48
C THR A 305 37.95 2.10 22.15
N GLU A 306 38.62 1.23 21.39
CA GLU A 306 39.73 0.42 21.89
C GLU A 306 40.93 0.51 20.92
N GLU A 307 42.11 0.53 21.54
CA GLU A 307 43.39 1.01 21.02
C GLU A 307 44.05 0.10 19.96
N GLY A 308 44.90 0.72 19.12
CA GLY A 308 46.18 0.13 18.72
C GLY A 308 46.37 -0.20 17.24
N GLY A 309 47.38 0.45 16.61
CA GLY A 309 48.11 -0.12 15.48
C GLY A 309 48.18 0.73 14.21
N CYS A 310 49.25 1.52 14.09
CA CYS A 310 49.67 2.27 12.91
C CYS A 310 50.24 1.34 11.82
N TYR A 311 49.81 1.49 10.56
CA TYR A 311 50.60 1.20 9.36
C TYR A 311 50.22 2.14 8.20
N ASP A 312 51.25 2.74 7.60
CA ASP A 312 51.18 3.68 6.48
C ASP A 312 51.11 2.99 5.10
N ASN A 313 50.24 3.55 4.23
CA ASN A 313 50.29 3.68 2.75
C ASN A 313 50.25 2.44 1.81
N PRO A 314 49.95 2.59 0.50
CA PRO A 314 49.55 3.79 -0.26
C PRO A 314 48.25 3.63 -1.11
N ALA A 315 47.82 4.74 -1.71
CA ALA A 315 46.71 4.88 -2.65
C ALA A 315 46.58 3.77 -3.71
N VAL A 316 45.38 3.21 -3.82
CA VAL A 316 44.92 2.44 -4.98
C VAL A 316 43.72 3.16 -5.58
N ASN A 317 43.92 3.69 -6.79
CA ASN A 317 42.84 4.11 -7.68
C ASN A 317 41.92 2.91 -7.95
N LEU A 318 40.62 3.07 -7.70
CA LEU A 318 39.57 2.15 -8.16
C LEU A 318 38.63 2.91 -9.10
N ASP A 319 39.08 3.08 -10.34
CA ASP A 319 38.20 3.05 -11.51
C ASP A 319 38.17 1.59 -11.99
N ASP A 320 37.34 0.75 -11.37
CA ASP A 320 36.66 -0.39 -12.02
C ASP A 320 35.82 -1.13 -10.98
N VAL A 321 34.83 -1.89 -11.46
CA VAL A 321 33.84 -2.69 -10.71
C VAL A 321 32.50 -1.97 -10.48
N SER A 322 31.93 -1.51 -11.60
CA SER A 322 30.50 -1.63 -11.85
C SER A 322 30.20 -3.08 -12.22
N ASP A 323 29.98 -3.97 -11.24
CA ASP A 323 29.08 -5.11 -11.40
C ASP A 323 28.94 -5.89 -10.09
N LYS A 324 27.73 -6.38 -9.83
CA LYS A 324 27.26 -7.19 -8.69
C LYS A 324 26.55 -6.44 -7.56
N GLN A 325 25.29 -6.08 -7.80
CA GLN A 325 24.18 -6.60 -6.98
C GLN A 325 22.81 -6.34 -7.66
N VAL A 326 22.54 -7.08 -8.75
CA VAL A 326 21.20 -7.23 -9.31
C VAL A 326 20.90 -8.72 -9.34
N VAL A 327 20.32 -9.24 -8.26
CA VAL A 327 19.74 -10.59 -8.23
C VAL A 327 18.45 -10.54 -7.41
N ALA A 328 17.41 -11.16 -7.98
CA ALA A 328 16.03 -11.37 -7.51
C ALA A 328 15.09 -10.20 -7.86
N VAL A 329 14.05 -10.34 -8.69
CA VAL A 329 13.19 -11.50 -8.96
C VAL A 329 12.66 -11.41 -10.40
N ALA A 330 12.84 -12.48 -11.19
CA ALA A 330 12.17 -12.68 -12.46
C ALA A 330 10.81 -13.35 -12.21
N ILE A 331 9.71 -12.70 -12.61
CA ILE A 331 8.39 -13.32 -12.72
C ILE A 331 8.20 -13.66 -14.20
N ILE A 332 8.16 -14.96 -14.49
CA ILE A 332 7.86 -15.51 -15.81
C ILE A 332 6.35 -15.39 -16.00
N VAL A 333 5.91 -14.51 -16.90
CA VAL A 333 4.57 -14.56 -17.50
C VAL A 333 4.75 -15.12 -18.90
N THR A 334 4.34 -16.37 -19.12
CA THR A 334 4.20 -16.94 -20.46
C THR A 334 2.98 -16.29 -21.12
N ALA A 335 3.24 -15.44 -22.11
CA ALA A 335 2.23 -14.99 -23.06
C ALA A 335 2.00 -16.10 -24.10
N GLU A 336 0.76 -16.56 -24.20
CA GLU A 336 0.26 -17.20 -25.41
C GLU A 336 0.07 -16.12 -26.47
N ASP A 337 0.75 -16.25 -27.61
CA ASP A 337 0.34 -15.64 -28.87
C ASP A 337 0.35 -16.72 -29.94
N GLY A 338 -0.84 -17.04 -30.45
CA GLY A 338 -1.01 -17.90 -31.60
C GLY A 338 -1.05 -17.07 -32.88
N GLN A 339 -0.17 -17.36 -33.83
CA GLN A 339 -0.48 -17.18 -35.25
C GLN A 339 0.44 -18.00 -36.17
N GLY A 340 -0.16 -18.95 -36.89
CA GLY A 340 -0.04 -19.01 -38.34
C GLY A 340 1.18 -19.71 -38.99
N ASN A 341 0.92 -20.96 -39.39
CA ASN A 341 1.07 -21.46 -40.77
C ASN A 341 2.39 -22.17 -41.22
N ARG A 342 2.22 -23.50 -41.37
CA ARG A 342 2.55 -24.36 -42.54
C ARG A 342 3.97 -24.89 -42.83
N ARG A 343 3.94 -26.21 -43.11
CA ARG A 343 4.85 -27.13 -43.85
C ARG A 343 5.97 -27.76 -43.01
N GLU A 344 6.35 -29.03 -43.14
CA GLU A 344 5.85 -30.30 -43.71
C GLU A 344 6.91 -31.37 -43.34
N SER A 345 6.56 -32.66 -43.41
CA SER A 345 7.45 -33.84 -43.37
C SER A 345 8.11 -34.23 -42.03
N ASP A 346 8.19 -35.50 -41.59
CA ASP A 346 7.77 -36.81 -42.11
C ASP A 346 7.95 -37.85 -40.97
N LYS A 347 7.13 -38.90 -40.99
CA LYS A 347 7.31 -40.25 -40.39
C LYS A 347 7.42 -40.50 -38.87
N ASP A 348 6.33 -41.04 -38.33
CA ASP A 348 6.29 -42.17 -37.37
C ASP A 348 6.51 -43.50 -38.16
N PRO A 349 6.99 -44.63 -37.57
CA PRO A 349 6.07 -45.50 -36.82
C PRO A 349 6.69 -46.34 -35.67
N ARG A 350 5.94 -46.41 -34.56
CA ARG A 350 5.49 -47.63 -33.81
C ARG A 350 6.49 -48.63 -33.17
N SER A 351 6.12 -49.02 -31.93
CA SER A 351 5.63 -50.36 -31.49
C SER A 351 6.41 -51.18 -30.43
N LYS A 352 5.65 -51.54 -29.37
CA LYS A 352 5.65 -52.77 -28.51
C LYS A 352 6.74 -52.90 -27.43
N MET A 353 6.45 -53.05 -26.13
CA MET A 353 5.68 -54.07 -25.38
C MET A 353 6.34 -55.47 -25.40
N ASP A 354 6.97 -55.88 -24.28
CA ASP A 354 7.04 -57.29 -23.90
C ASP A 354 7.25 -57.52 -22.38
N THR A 355 6.89 -58.74 -21.94
CA THR A 355 6.46 -59.14 -20.58
C THR A 355 7.42 -60.17 -19.93
N ARG A 356 7.19 -60.52 -18.63
CA ARG A 356 7.62 -61.74 -17.86
C ARG A 356 9.01 -61.68 -17.18
N THR A 357 9.32 -62.14 -15.94
CA THR A 357 8.76 -63.16 -14.99
C THR A 357 9.35 -63.00 -13.56
N ARG A 358 8.65 -63.43 -12.49
CA ARG A 358 9.12 -63.70 -11.07
C ARG A 358 9.86 -65.08 -10.97
N PRO A 359 10.36 -65.67 -9.81
CA PRO A 359 10.14 -65.38 -8.35
C PRO A 359 11.31 -65.66 -7.32
N ASN A 360 11.06 -65.33 -6.03
CA ASN A 360 11.47 -65.94 -4.72
C ASN A 360 12.92 -66.39 -4.38
N SER A 361 13.43 -65.98 -3.19
CA SER A 361 13.80 -66.90 -2.07
C SER A 361 14.45 -66.20 -0.85
N LYS A 362 13.83 -66.40 0.32
CA LYS A 362 14.34 -66.71 1.70
C LYS A 362 15.71 -66.19 2.20
N GLY A 363 15.70 -65.71 3.46
CA GLY A 363 16.41 -66.41 4.55
C GLY A 363 17.45 -65.65 5.41
N HIS A 364 17.05 -65.39 6.66
CA HIS A 364 17.79 -65.59 7.93
C HIS A 364 18.87 -64.60 8.48
N ILE A 365 18.66 -64.30 9.77
CA ILE A 365 19.43 -63.60 10.86
C ILE A 365 20.49 -64.63 11.40
N PRO A 366 21.53 -64.37 12.26
CA PRO A 366 21.69 -63.40 13.38
C PRO A 366 23.13 -62.79 13.50
N ASP A 367 23.61 -62.06 14.52
CA ASP A 367 23.38 -62.06 15.97
C ASP A 367 24.10 -60.88 16.68
N GLY A 368 23.71 -60.61 17.93
CA GLY A 368 24.51 -59.92 18.97
C GLY A 368 24.20 -58.43 19.19
N GLY A 369 23.80 -57.92 20.35
CA GLY A 369 23.82 -58.46 21.72
C GLY A 369 24.30 -57.36 22.70
N TYR A 370 23.72 -57.30 23.90
CA TYR A 370 23.94 -56.36 25.03
C TYR A 370 23.28 -54.98 24.88
N GLY A 371 22.45 -54.47 25.79
CA GLY A 371 22.06 -54.92 27.13
C GLY A 371 21.65 -53.72 28.00
N SER A 372 20.34 -53.53 28.14
CA SER A 372 19.60 -53.30 29.39
C SER A 372 20.11 -52.27 30.42
N PHE A 373 19.30 -51.24 30.70
CA PHE A 373 19.00 -50.86 32.09
C PHE A 373 17.62 -50.21 32.19
N SER A 374 16.88 -50.65 33.20
CA SER A 374 15.45 -50.50 33.42
C SER A 374 15.03 -49.21 34.13
N ASP A 375 13.73 -48.95 34.02
CA ASP A 375 12.90 -47.97 34.70
C ASP A 375 13.15 -47.77 36.21
N VAL A 376 13.02 -46.52 36.67
CA VAL A 376 12.43 -46.21 37.98
C VAL A 376 11.55 -44.96 37.87
N VAL A 377 10.25 -45.20 38.07
CA VAL A 377 9.19 -44.25 38.39
C VAL A 377 9.39 -43.72 39.81
N TYR A 378 9.27 -42.40 40.03
CA TYR A 378 8.64 -41.86 41.25
C TYR A 378 7.99 -40.50 40.97
N SER A 379 6.80 -40.35 41.54
CA SER A 379 5.92 -39.21 41.47
C SER A 379 5.83 -38.54 42.85
N THR A 380 5.50 -37.25 42.85
CA THR A 380 4.66 -36.54 43.84
C THR A 380 5.30 -35.73 45.00
N LYS A 381 4.81 -34.47 45.11
CA LYS A 381 4.75 -33.50 46.25
C LYS A 381 6.08 -32.90 46.70
N ILE A 382 6.22 -31.58 46.88
CA ILE A 382 5.35 -30.58 47.56
C ILE A 382 5.28 -29.28 46.75
#